data_AF-A0AAX3A8E3-F1
#
_entry.id   AF-A0AAX3A8E3-F1
#
_cell.length_a   1.000
_cell.length_b   1.000
_cell.length_c   1.000
_cell.angle_alpha   90.00
_cell.angle_beta   90.00
_cell.angle_gamma   90.00
#
_symmetry.space_group_name_H-M   'P 1'
#
loop_
_entity.id
_entity.type
_entity.pdbx_description
1 polymer ?
#
loop_
_entity_poly.entity_id
_entity_poly.type
_entity_poly.pdbx_seq_one_letter_code
_entity_poly.pdbx_strand_id
1 'polypeptide(L)'
;MKIFRNERRDQSEAHRRLYARFELAHTVVDFMAAFCFIVGSVMFFSDAWLTPGTWLFLVGSLLFAAKPTLRLIREIKLYRMGDVDDLAHRFED
;
A
#
# COMPACT_ATOMS: atom_id res chain seq x y z
N MET A 1 26.15 32.34 -21.62
CA MET A 1 25.05 32.70 -20.70
C MET A 1 23.91 31.71 -20.93
N LYS A 2 23.52 31.01 -19.85
CA LYS A 2 22.30 30.18 -19.62
C LYS A 2 21.72 29.37 -20.79
N ILE A 3 21.97 28.06 -20.81
CA ILE A 3 20.95 27.05 -21.18
C ILE A 3 21.22 25.76 -20.37
N PHE A 4 21.10 25.81 -19.05
CA PHE A 4 20.91 24.57 -18.27
C PHE A 4 19.41 24.43 -18.03
N ARG A 5 18.82 23.51 -18.79
CA ARG A 5 17.41 23.17 -18.77
C ARG A 5 17.08 22.45 -17.47
N ASN A 6 16.13 22.98 -16.72
CA ASN A 6 15.71 22.49 -15.41
C ASN A 6 14.73 21.31 -15.55
N GLU A 7 15.14 20.22 -16.20
CA GLU A 7 14.29 19.03 -16.42
C GLU A 7 14.17 18.12 -15.19
N ARG A 8 15.07 18.26 -14.22
CA ARG A 8 15.04 17.43 -13.00
C ARG A 8 13.91 17.84 -12.04
N ARG A 9 13.43 19.08 -12.12
CA ARG A 9 12.36 19.57 -11.23
C ARG A 9 10.98 19.10 -11.65
N ASP A 10 10.74 19.00 -12.96
CA ASP A 10 9.44 18.56 -13.51
C ASP A 10 9.19 17.06 -13.29
N GLN A 11 10.25 16.24 -13.34
CA GLN A 11 10.17 14.82 -12.97
C GLN A 11 9.81 14.64 -11.49
N SER A 12 10.26 15.53 -10.60
CA SER A 12 9.94 15.46 -9.17
C SER A 12 8.46 15.71 -8.87
N GLU A 13 7.81 16.65 -9.58
CA GLU A 13 6.38 16.93 -9.40
C GLU A 13 5.48 15.83 -9.97
N ALA A 14 5.79 15.33 -11.17
CA ALA A 14 5.05 14.23 -11.78
C ALA A 14 5.14 12.94 -10.94
N HIS A 15 6.33 12.62 -10.43
CA HIS A 15 6.54 11.49 -9.52
C HIS A 15 5.80 11.66 -8.19
N ARG A 16 5.77 12.86 -7.59
CA ARG A 16 5.02 13.14 -6.35
C ARG A 16 3.51 12.94 -6.51
N ARG A 17 2.93 13.40 -7.62
CA ARG A 17 1.48 13.23 -7.89
C ARG A 17 1.11 11.77 -8.12
N LEU A 18 1.98 11.00 -8.77
CA LEU A 18 1.77 9.57 -8.94
C LEU A 18 1.83 8.85 -7.59
N TYR A 19 2.81 9.17 -6.76
CA TYR A 19 2.98 8.59 -5.42
C TYR A 19 1.77 8.84 -4.51
N ALA A 20 1.24 10.07 -4.50
CA ALA A 20 0.05 10.42 -3.72
C ALA A 20 -1.20 9.63 -4.14
N ARG A 21 -1.36 9.35 -5.44
CA ARG A 21 -2.47 8.50 -5.94
C ARG A 21 -2.31 7.05 -5.53
N PHE A 22 -1.08 6.52 -5.53
CA PHE A 22 -0.79 5.17 -5.05
C PHE A 22 -1.10 5.05 -3.55
N GLU A 23 -0.67 6.01 -2.74
CA GLU A 23 -0.96 6.02 -1.30
C GLU A 23 -2.47 6.08 -1.00
N LEU A 24 -3.21 6.93 -1.73
CA LEU A 24 -4.67 6.96 -1.64
C LEU A 24 -5.31 5.62 -2.07
N ALA A 25 -4.84 5.02 -3.17
CA ALA A 25 -5.32 3.72 -3.62
C ALA A 25 -5.06 2.62 -2.58
N HIS A 26 -3.94 2.67 -1.86
CA HIS A 26 -3.67 1.75 -0.74
C HIS A 26 -4.64 1.94 0.41
N THR A 27 -4.88 3.18 0.81
CA THR A 27 -5.88 3.47 1.85
C THR A 27 -7.26 2.94 1.44
N VAL A 28 -7.67 3.13 0.19
CA VAL A 28 -8.94 2.60 -0.33
C VAL A 28 -8.97 1.07 -0.27
N VAL A 29 -7.91 0.39 -0.71
CA VAL A 29 -7.81 -1.08 -0.65
C VAL A 29 -7.90 -1.59 0.80
N ASP A 30 -7.26 -0.91 1.75
CA ASP A 30 -7.33 -1.26 3.17
C ASP A 30 -8.75 -1.13 3.72
N PHE A 31 -9.44 -0.04 3.40
CA PHE A 31 -10.84 0.13 3.80
C PHE A 31 -11.75 -0.92 3.16
N MET A 32 -11.51 -1.27 1.89
CA MET A 32 -12.24 -2.35 1.22
C MET A 32 -12.00 -3.70 1.89
N ALA A 33 -10.75 -4.01 2.24
CA ALA A 33 -10.41 -5.24 2.97
C ALA A 33 -11.12 -5.31 4.32
N ALA A 34 -11.04 -4.24 5.11
CA ALA A 34 -11.70 -4.14 6.41
C ALA A 34 -13.23 -4.29 6.27
N PHE A 35 -13.84 -3.65 5.27
CA PHE A 35 -15.27 -3.76 4.99
C PHE A 35 -15.66 -5.21 4.65
N CYS A 36 -14.91 -5.87 3.77
CA CYS A 36 -15.12 -7.28 3.43
C CYS A 36 -15.07 -8.18 4.68
N PHE A 37 -14.10 -7.98 5.59
CA PHE A 37 -14.01 -8.76 6.82
C PHE A 37 -15.17 -8.51 7.78
N ILE A 38 -15.59 -7.25 7.96
CA ILE A 38 -16.69 -6.92 8.85
C ILE A 38 -17.99 -7.55 8.33
N VAL A 39 -18.30 -7.34 7.05
CA VAL A 39 -19.50 -7.90 6.44
C VAL A 39 -19.45 -9.43 6.45
N GLY A 40 -18.31 -10.03 6.13
CA GLY A 40 -18.14 -11.48 6.16
C GLY A 40 -18.33 -12.07 7.55
N SER A 41 -17.90 -11.33 8.59
CA SER A 41 -18.08 -11.72 9.99
C SER A 41 -19.55 -11.72 10.38
N VAL A 42 -20.32 -10.73 9.92
CA VAL A 42 -21.77 -10.67 10.11
C VAL A 42 -22.46 -11.85 9.38
N MET A 43 -21.97 -12.23 8.21
CA MET A 43 -22.52 -13.35 7.43
C MET A 43 -22.32 -14.70 8.13
N PHE A 44 -21.26 -14.87 8.92
CA PHE A 44 -21.02 -16.10 9.68
C PHE A 44 -21.97 -16.36 10.85
N PHE A 45 -22.88 -15.43 11.17
CA PHE A 45 -23.93 -15.67 12.17
C PHE A 45 -25.09 -16.54 11.65
N SER A 46 -25.11 -16.91 10.37
CA SER A 46 -26.15 -17.74 9.77
C SER A 46 -25.58 -18.77 8.81
N ASP A 47 -26.00 -20.03 8.97
CA ASP A 47 -25.52 -21.13 8.12
C ASP A 47 -25.81 -20.92 6.64
N ALA A 48 -26.91 -20.24 6.29
CA ALA A 48 -27.26 -19.92 4.91
C ALA A 48 -26.26 -18.98 4.22
N TRP A 49 -25.47 -18.23 5.00
CA TRP A 49 -24.54 -17.23 4.49
C TRP A 49 -23.06 -17.61 4.67
N LEU A 50 -22.77 -18.83 5.13
CA LEU A 50 -21.40 -19.34 5.32
C LEU A 50 -20.56 -19.30 4.03
N THR A 51 -21.11 -19.80 2.92
CA THR A 51 -20.39 -19.84 1.64
C THR A 51 -20.04 -18.44 1.13
N PRO A 52 -20.99 -17.49 0.98
CA PRO A 52 -20.64 -16.14 0.55
C PRO A 52 -19.77 -15.39 1.58
N GLY A 53 -19.95 -15.64 2.89
CA GLY A 53 -19.11 -15.05 3.94
C GLY A 53 -17.65 -15.50 3.84
N THR A 54 -17.42 -16.78 3.54
CA THR A 54 -16.09 -17.35 3.31
C THR A 54 -15.40 -16.68 2.11
N TRP A 55 -16.11 -16.51 0.99
CA TRP A 55 -15.55 -15.82 -0.17
C TRP A 55 -15.22 -14.35 0.12
N LEU A 56 -16.07 -13.66 0.88
CA LEU A 56 -15.82 -12.28 1.26
C LEU A 56 -14.57 -12.15 2.15
N PHE A 57 -14.38 -13.10 3.07
CA PHE A 57 -13.14 -13.22 3.85
C PHE A 57 -11.92 -13.50 2.99
N LEU A 58 -12.02 -14.38 1.99
CA LEU A 58 -10.92 -14.68 1.08
C LEU A 58 -10.52 -13.45 0.27
N VAL A 59 -11.50 -12.73 -0.29
CA VAL A 59 -11.26 -11.48 -1.02
C VAL A 59 -10.67 -10.40 -0.11
N GLY A 60 -11.24 -10.22 1.09
CA GLY A 60 -10.69 -9.29 2.09
C GLY A 60 -9.24 -9.62 2.46
N SER A 61 -8.91 -10.91 2.59
CA SER A 61 -7.54 -11.38 2.87
C SER A 61 -6.57 -11.07 1.73
N LEU A 62 -7.01 -11.27 0.49
CA LEU A 62 -6.19 -10.95 -0.68
C LEU A 62 -5.92 -9.44 -0.79
N LEU A 63 -6.94 -8.62 -0.54
CA LEU A 63 -6.80 -7.16 -0.49
C LEU A 63 -5.87 -6.72 0.65
N PHE A 64 -6.03 -7.29 1.84
CA PHE A 64 -5.19 -7.00 3.01
C PHE A 64 -3.72 -7.39 2.78
N ALA A 65 -3.47 -8.53 2.11
CA ALA A 65 -2.13 -8.99 1.78
C ALA A 65 -1.37 -8.05 0.82
N ALA A 66 -2.07 -7.24 0.02
CA ALA A 66 -1.42 -6.29 -0.88
C ALA A 66 -0.58 -5.24 -0.14
N LYS A 67 -0.97 -4.85 1.08
CA LYS A 67 -0.29 -3.82 1.89
C LYS A 67 1.12 -4.22 2.35
N PRO A 68 1.35 -5.36 3.05
CA PRO A 68 2.70 -5.79 3.41
C PRO A 68 3.56 -6.06 2.19
N THR A 69 3.00 -6.55 1.07
CA THR A 69 3.77 -6.77 -0.16
C THR A 69 4.41 -5.48 -0.68
N LEU A 70 3.71 -4.36 -0.63
CA LEU A 70 4.23 -3.09 -1.12
C LEU A 70 5.18 -2.41 -0.14
N ARG A 71 4.93 -2.55 1.16
CA ARG A 71 5.88 -2.13 2.20
C ARG A 71 7.20 -2.89 2.05
N LEU A 72 7.11 -4.20 1.81
CA LEU A 72 8.26 -5.07 1.54
C LEU A 72 8.99 -4.69 0.25
N ILE A 73 8.27 -4.42 -0.85
CA ILE A 73 8.88 -3.95 -2.10
C ILE A 73 9.63 -2.62 -1.88
N ARG A 74 9.05 -1.70 -1.09
CA ARG A 74 9.70 -0.43 -0.74
C ARG A 74 10.97 -0.67 0.08
N GLU A 75 10.90 -1.48 1.13
CA GLU A 75 12.04 -1.81 1.99
C GLU A 75 13.16 -2.51 1.21
N ILE A 76 12.82 -3.49 0.34
CA ILE A 76 13.79 -4.16 -0.54
C ILE A 76 14.44 -3.16 -1.51
N LYS A 77 13.66 -2.23 -2.09
CA LYS A 77 14.20 -1.23 -3.01
C LYS A 77 15.14 -0.24 -2.32
N LEU A 78 14.82 0.17 -1.09
CA LEU A 78 15.68 1.02 -0.26
C LEU A 78 16.98 0.29 0.10
N TYR A 79 16.87 -0.95 0.57
CA TYR A 79 18.01 -1.82 0.88
C TYR A 79 18.93 -2.01 -0.33
N ARG A 80 18.39 -2.24 -1.52
CA ARG A 80 19.17 -2.41 -2.76
C ARG A 80 19.79 -1.12 -3.30
N MET A 81 19.31 0.05 -2.91
CA MET A 81 19.91 1.33 -3.29
C MET A 81 21.13 1.72 -2.44
N GLY A 82 21.49 0.91 -1.44
CA GLY A 82 22.66 1.15 -0.59
C GLY A 82 22.42 2.19 0.52
N ASP A 83 21.17 2.60 0.73
CA ASP A 83 20.78 3.56 1.76
C ASP A 83 20.54 2.84 3.10
N VAL A 84 21.58 2.15 3.56
CA VAL A 84 21.64 1.56 4.90
C VAL A 84 21.87 2.66 5.95
N ASP A 85 22.31 3.85 5.53
CA ASP A 85 22.59 5.00 6.41
C ASP A 85 21.31 5.73 6.87
N ASP A 86 20.26 5.89 6.04
CA ASP A 86 19.00 6.54 6.48
C ASP A 86 18.12 5.66 7.39
N LEU A 87 18.31 4.33 7.38
CA LEU A 87 17.58 3.41 8.27
C LEU A 87 18.15 3.39 9.70
N ALA A 88 19.45 3.67 9.87
CA ALA A 88 20.11 3.71 11.18
C ALA A 88 19.67 4.94 11.99
N HIS A 89 19.50 6.10 11.34
CA HIS A 89 19.15 7.34 12.03
C HIS A 89 17.72 7.39 12.59
N ARG A 90 16.83 6.48 12.16
CA ARG A 90 15.42 6.49 12.59
C ARG A 90 15.12 5.63 13.83
N PHE A 91 16.12 4.92 14.36
CA PHE A 91 16.04 4.18 15.62
C PHE A 91 16.77 4.87 16.78
N GLU A 92 17.33 6.07 16.56
CA GLU A 92 18.05 6.85 17.57
C GLU A 92 17.26 8.07 18.12
N ASP A 93 16.02 8.32 17.64
CA ASP A 93 15.10 9.34 18.16
C ASP A 93 13.89 8.73 18.91
#